data_AF-A0A257J4E5-F1
#
_entry.id   AF-A0A257J4E5-F1
#
_cell.length_a   1.000
_cell.length_b   1.000
_cell.length_c   1.000
_cell.angle_alpha   90.00
_cell.angle_beta   90.00
_cell.angle_gamma   90.00
#
_symmetry.space_group_name_H-M   'P 1'
#
loop_
_entity.id
_entity.type
_entity.pdbx_description
1 polymer ?
#
loop_
_entity_poly.entity_id
_entity_poly.type
_entity_poly.pdbx_seq_one_letter_code
_entity_poly.pdbx_strand_id
1 'polypeptide(L)'
;MVAEICEVLLRLGGSAPREQVIASLGENRAAPVDNTLRARAVAVFDAHSSPEALTTNVQPLFRRPFGPGKHRWALTAEAEAFLRAGAARRARLSGVVLDS
;
A
#
# COMPACT_ATOMS: atom_id res chain seq x y z
N MET A 1 -1.34 7.70 4.93
CA MET A 1 -2.16 6.46 4.90
C MET A 1 -2.07 5.74 3.57
N VAL A 2 -2.41 6.33 2.41
CA VAL A 2 -2.28 5.63 1.11
C VAL A 2 -0.85 5.11 0.90
N ALA A 3 0.14 6.00 1.02
CA ALA A 3 1.56 5.64 0.94
C ALA A 3 1.96 4.55 1.96
N GLU A 4 1.50 4.66 3.21
CA GLU A 4 1.79 3.66 4.25
C GLU A 4 1.22 2.28 3.91
N ILE A 5 -0.01 2.21 3.38
CA ILE A 5 -0.62 0.95 2.91
C ILE A 5 0.20 0.39 1.75
N CYS A 6 0.62 1.22 0.80
CA CYS A 6 1.47 0.81 -0.32
C CYS A 6 2.81 0.24 0.17
N GLU A 7 3.48 0.92 1.09
CA GLU A 7 4.76 0.50 1.67
C GLU A 7 4.64 -0.82 2.41
N VAL A 8 3.61 -0.98 3.25
CA VAL A 8 3.35 -2.23 3.96
C VAL A 8 3.07 -3.37 2.98
N LEU A 9 2.22 -3.14 1.97
CA LEU A 9 1.93 -4.16 0.95
C LEU A 9 3.18 -4.54 0.16
N LEU A 10 4.02 -3.58 -0.25
CA LEU A 10 5.29 -3.87 -0.92
C LEU A 10 6.22 -4.72 -0.05
N ARG A 11 6.36 -4.36 1.24
CA ARG A 11 7.17 -5.11 2.20
C ARG A 11 6.67 -6.54 2.36
N LEU A 12 5.36 -6.75 2.25
CA LEU A 12 4.70 -8.06 2.31
C LEU A 12 4.59 -8.76 0.94
N GLY A 13 5.30 -8.29 -0.09
CA GLY A 13 5.34 -8.94 -1.40
C GLY A 13 4.18 -8.59 -2.34
N GLY A 14 3.58 -7.42 -2.17
CA GLY A 14 2.52 -6.87 -3.02
C GLY A 14 1.10 -7.31 -2.66
N SER A 15 0.93 -8.34 -1.81
CA SER A 15 -0.39 -8.79 -1.37
C SER A 15 -0.40 -9.54 -0.03
N ALA A 16 -1.25 -9.10 0.89
CA ALA A 16 -1.36 -9.66 2.24
C ALA A 16 -2.80 -9.61 2.79
N PRO A 17 -3.14 -10.42 3.82
CA PRO A 17 -4.36 -10.26 4.59
C PRO A 17 -4.46 -8.85 5.21
N ARG A 18 -5.66 -8.27 5.18
CA ARG A 18 -6.00 -6.95 5.75
C ARG A 18 -5.51 -6.79 7.18
N GLU A 19 -5.76 -7.80 8.01
CA GLU A 19 -5.37 -7.76 9.43
C GLU A 19 -3.84 -7.68 9.59
N GLN A 20 -3.09 -8.38 8.73
CA GLN A 20 -1.64 -8.30 8.72
C GLN A 20 -1.15 -6.91 8.28
N VAL A 21 -1.80 -6.31 7.28
CA VAL A 21 -1.49 -4.94 6.85
C VAL A 21 -1.75 -3.95 7.99
N ILE A 22 -2.91 -4.03 8.65
CA ILE A 22 -3.30 -3.13 9.74
C ILE A 22 -2.39 -3.29 10.96
N ALA A 23 -1.99 -4.52 11.30
CA ALA A 23 -1.01 -4.78 12.35
C ALA A 23 0.33 -4.08 12.05
N SER A 24 0.86 -4.28 10.84
CA SER A 24 2.06 -3.60 10.37
C SER A 24 1.97 -2.07 10.34
N LEU A 25 0.78 -1.51 10.08
CA LEU A 25 0.56 -0.06 10.17
C LEU A 25 0.66 0.45 11.61
N GLY A 26 0.12 -0.30 12.58
CA GLY A 26 0.25 0.02 14.00
C GLY A 26 1.70 -0.01 14.47
N GLU A 27 2.43 -1.07 14.10
CA GLU A 27 3.87 -1.22 14.38
C GLU A 27 4.69 -0.04 13.83
N ASN A 28 4.49 0.33 12.56
CA ASN A 28 5.21 1.43 11.93
C ASN A 28 4.94 2.79 12.60
N ARG A 29 3.79 2.94 13.28
CA ARG A 29 3.38 4.16 13.98
C ARG A 29 3.78 4.17 15.45
N ALA A 30 4.39 3.08 15.96
CA ALA A 30 4.61 2.85 17.38
C ALA A 30 3.34 3.07 18.22
N ALA A 31 2.17 2.72 17.65
CA ALA A 31 0.87 2.98 18.23
C ALA A 31 0.02 1.70 18.26
N PRO A 32 -0.80 1.49 19.30
CA PRO A 32 -1.70 0.34 19.35
C PRO A 32 -2.67 0.37 18.16
N VAL A 33 -2.99 -0.82 17.64
CA VAL A 33 -4.03 -0.97 16.61
C VAL A 33 -5.38 -0.77 17.28
N ASP A 34 -5.93 0.43 17.15
CA ASP A 34 -7.27 0.75 17.61
C ASP A 34 -8.32 0.65 16.49
N ASN A 35 -9.60 0.71 16.87
CA ASN A 35 -10.70 0.66 15.90
C ASN A 35 -10.67 1.84 14.93
N THR A 36 -10.13 2.97 15.36
CA THR A 36 -9.97 4.19 14.53
C THR A 36 -8.99 3.95 13.38
N LEU A 37 -7.82 3.39 13.66
CA LEU A 37 -6.80 3.05 12.66
C LEU A 37 -7.36 2.03 11.66
N ARG A 38 -8.01 0.98 12.18
CA ARG A 38 -8.66 -0.04 11.35
C ARG A 38 -9.68 0.58 10.40
N ALA A 39 -10.63 1.37 10.91
CA ALA A 39 -11.67 2.00 10.10
C ALA A 39 -11.07 2.92 9.03
N ARG A 40 -10.06 3.73 9.40
CA ARG A 40 -9.38 4.62 8.48
C ARG A 40 -8.62 3.86 7.39
N ALA A 41 -7.91 2.80 7.74
CA ALA A 41 -7.18 1.98 6.78
C ALA A 41 -8.15 1.34 5.77
N VAL A 42 -9.28 0.81 6.23
CA VAL A 42 -10.33 0.22 5.37
C VAL A 42 -10.90 1.27 4.43
N ALA A 43 -11.32 2.43 4.95
CA ALA A 43 -11.89 3.49 4.13
C ALA A 43 -10.92 3.97 3.04
N VAL A 44 -9.64 4.13 3.38
CA VAL A 44 -8.60 4.52 2.40
C VAL A 44 -8.36 3.43 1.37
N PHE A 45 -8.27 2.16 1.79
CA PHE A 45 -8.11 1.05 0.85
C PHE A 45 -9.27 0.98 -0.14
N ASP A 46 -10.50 1.09 0.37
CA ASP A 46 -11.71 0.99 -0.44
C ASP A 46 -11.83 2.15 -1.43
N ALA A 47 -11.54 3.39 -1.00
CA ALA A 47 -11.55 4.58 -1.86
C ALA A 47 -10.56 4.49 -3.03
N HIS A 48 -9.43 3.79 -2.86
CA HIS A 48 -8.40 3.62 -3.89
C HIS A 48 -8.42 2.24 -4.57
N SER A 49 -9.48 1.45 -4.32
CA SER A 49 -9.71 0.13 -4.95
C SER A 49 -10.73 0.17 -6.09
N SER A 50 -11.53 1.23 -6.22
CA SER A 50 -12.55 1.34 -7.28
C SER A 50 -12.18 2.43 -8.29
N PRO A 51 -12.19 2.13 -9.60
CA PRO A 51 -12.03 3.16 -10.63
C PRO A 51 -13.20 4.16 -10.63
N GLU A 52 -14.37 3.80 -10.11
CA GLU A 52 -15.54 4.69 -9.98
C GLU A 52 -15.39 5.72 -8.85
N ALA A 53 -14.54 5.42 -7.85
CA ALA A 53 -14.27 6.32 -6.73
C ALA A 53 -13.22 7.40 -7.06
N LEU A 54 -12.59 7.31 -8.23
CA LEU A 54 -11.54 8.22 -8.67
C LEU A 54 -12.08 9.11 -9.79
N THR A 55 -12.01 10.43 -9.61
CA THR A 55 -12.33 11.38 -10.68
C THR A 55 -11.39 11.13 -11.87
N THR A 56 -11.98 10.72 -13.00
CA THR A 56 -11.41 10.61 -14.37
C THR A 56 -9.88 10.41 -14.52
N ASN A 57 -9.51 9.26 -15.11
CA ASN A 57 -8.16 8.85 -15.57
C ASN A 57 -7.13 8.40 -14.52
N VAL A 58 -7.46 8.28 -13.24
CA VAL A 58 -6.53 7.69 -12.25
C VAL A 58 -6.75 6.18 -12.16
N GLN A 59 -5.70 5.40 -12.48
CA GLN A 59 -5.72 3.95 -12.28
C GLN A 59 -5.77 3.62 -10.77
N PRO A 60 -6.57 2.62 -10.34
CA PRO A 60 -6.62 2.22 -8.95
C PRO A 60 -5.25 1.69 -8.48
N LEU A 61 -4.89 2.03 -7.25
CA LEU A 61 -3.64 1.56 -6.63
C LEU A 61 -3.81 0.19 -6.01
N PHE A 62 -5.02 -0.12 -5.57
CA PHE A 62 -5.34 -1.31 -4.82
C PHE A 62 -6.34 -2.19 -5.58
N ARG A 63 -6.32 -3.48 -5.27
CA ARG A 63 -7.30 -4.45 -5.77
C ARG A 63 -7.59 -5.52 -4.73
N ARG A 64 -8.72 -6.19 -4.89
CA ARG A 64 -9.09 -7.38 -4.12
C ARG A 64 -8.89 -8.62 -4.99
N PRO A 65 -7.81 -9.41 -4.80
CA PRO A 65 -7.45 -10.49 -5.72
C PRO A 65 -8.49 -11.63 -5.76
N PHE A 66 -9.33 -11.74 -4.73
CA PHE A 66 -10.33 -12.81 -4.61
C PHE A 66 -11.78 -12.27 -4.59
N GLY A 67 -11.99 -11.02 -4.99
CA GLY A 67 -13.30 -10.39 -5.04
C GLY A 67 -13.82 -9.84 -3.70
N PRO A 68 -15.08 -9.35 -3.68
CA PRO A 68 -15.71 -8.76 -2.50
C PRO A 68 -15.81 -9.76 -1.32
N GLY A 69 -15.70 -9.28 -0.08
CA GLY A 69 -15.83 -10.11 1.13
C GLY A 69 -14.58 -10.92 1.50
N LYS A 70 -13.58 -11.01 0.62
CA LYS A 70 -12.28 -11.58 0.97
C LYS A 70 -11.40 -10.51 1.60
N HIS A 71 -10.84 -10.81 2.77
CA HIS A 71 -10.02 -9.88 3.54
C HIS A 71 -8.60 -9.72 3.00
N ARG A 72 -8.32 -10.06 1.74
CA ARG A 72 -6.96 -9.91 1.18
C ARG A 72 -6.85 -8.62 0.40
N TRP A 73 -5.81 -7.86 0.70
CA TRP A 73 -5.45 -6.61 0.05
C TRP A 73 -4.26 -6.83 -0.86
N ALA A 74 -4.23 -6.12 -1.98
CA ALA A 74 -3.14 -6.19 -2.95
C ALA A 74 -2.96 -4.87 -3.66
N LEU A 75 -1.74 -4.62 -4.13
CA LEU A 75 -1.47 -3.61 -5.15
C LEU A 75 -1.97 -4.09 -6.52
N THR A 76 -2.33 -3.15 -7.38
CA THR A 76 -2.41 -3.40 -8.82
C THR A 76 -1.02 -3.68 -9.38
N ALA A 77 -0.93 -4.38 -10.51
CA ALA A 77 0.35 -4.71 -11.12
C ALA A 77 1.10 -3.44 -11.53
N GLU A 78 0.35 -2.45 -12.03
CA GLU A 78 0.82 -1.14 -12.43
C GLU A 78 1.39 -0.37 -11.23
N ALA A 79 0.67 -0.33 -10.11
CA ALA A 79 1.13 0.33 -8.89
C ALA A 79 2.37 -0.35 -8.30
N GLU A 80 2.40 -1.68 -8.26
CA GLU A 80 3.56 -2.42 -7.78
C GLU A 80 4.80 -2.16 -8.65
N ALA A 81 4.67 -2.24 -9.97
CA ALA A 81 5.76 -1.97 -10.91
C ALA A 81 6.30 -0.54 -10.76
N PHE A 82 5.40 0.45 -10.68
CA PHE A 82 5.77 1.85 -10.50
C PHE A 82 6.53 2.08 -9.19
N LEU A 83 6.03 1.53 -8.08
CA LEU A 83 6.66 1.72 -6.78
C LEU A 83 8.02 1.02 -6.67
N ARG A 84 8.16 -0.19 -7.25
CA ARG A 84 9.44 -0.90 -7.31
C ARG A 84 10.47 -0.17 -8.17
N ALA A 85 10.06 0.39 -9.31
CA ALA A 85 10.94 1.21 -10.14
C ALA A 85 11.42 2.46 -9.39
N GLY A 86 10.51 3.13 -8.66
CA GLY A 86 10.85 4.26 -7.79
C GLY A 86 11.81 3.90 -6.66
N ALA A 87 11.61 2.76 -6.01
CA ALA A 87 12.51 2.27 -4.96
C ALA A 87 13.92 1.95 -5.49
N ALA A 88 14.01 1.28 -6.66
CA ALA A 88 15.29 1.02 -7.32
C ALA A 88 16.02 2.32 -7.69
N ARG A 89 15.30 3.33 -8.18
CA ARG A 89 15.87 4.65 -8.48
C ARG A 89 16.41 5.34 -7.23
N ARG A 90 15.67 5.32 -6.11
CA ARG A 90 16.14 5.88 -4.84
C ARG A 90 17.39 5.15 -4.33
N ALA A 91 17.41 3.83 -4.38
CA ALA A 91 18.57 3.03 -3.95
C ALA A 91 19.84 3.40 -4.76
N ARG A 92 19.72 3.59 -6.08
CA ARG A 92 20.85 4.04 -6.92
C ARG A 92 21.35 5.43 -6.53
N LEU A 93 20.44 6.37 -6.26
CA LEU A 93 20.82 7.74 -5.87
C LEU A 93 21.48 7.78 -4.48
N SER A 94 21.03 6.96 -3.53
CA SER A 94 21.65 6.83 -2.21
C SER A 94 23.01 6.13 -2.25
N GLY A 95 23.22 5.22 -3.21
CA GLY A 95 24.51 4.54 -3.42
C GLY A 95 25.55 5.37 -4.22
N VAL A 96 25.17 6.53 -4.76
CA VAL A 96 26.09 7.47 -5.44
C VAL A 96 26.70 8.47 -4.44
N VAL A 97 26.23 8.51 -3.19
CA VAL A 97 26.84 9.32 -2.14
C VAL A 97 27.95 8.49 -1.46
N LEU A 98 29.19 8.75 -1.88
CA LEU A 98 30.49 8.65 -1.19
C LEU A 98 31.57 8.14 -2.17
N ASP A 99 32.06 9.04 -3.00
CA ASP A 99 33.48 9.06 -3.38
C ASP A 99 33.85 10.50 -3.73
N SER A 100 34.34 11.24 -2.74
CA SER A 100 34.97 12.56 -2.85
C SER A 100 35.97 12.72 -1.72
#